data_AF-A0A7W1BZN2-F1
#
_entry.id   AF-A0A7W1BZN2-F1
#
_cell.length_a   1.000
_cell.length_b   1.000
_cell.length_c   1.000
_cell.angle_alpha   90.00
_cell.angle_beta   90.00
_cell.angle_gamma   90.00
#
_symmetry.space_group_name_H-M   'P 1'
#
loop_
_entity.id
_entity.type
_entity.pdbx_description
1 polymer ?
#
loop_
_entity_poly.entity_id
_entity_poly.type
_entity_poly.pdbx_seq_one_letter_code
_entity_poly.pdbx_strand_id
1 'polypeptide(L)'
;WVIKPPNFNPQKRYPVLFYVYGEPWGQTVLDVWGGRNQLWHTMLAQQGYVVMSVDSRGTPAPRGRAWRKSIYRKVGIVNSTDHANAVRAIKKWPYVDPNRIGIWGWSGGGSSTLNAIFRYPDVYNVGMSVAPVPDLRYYDTIYQERYGGLPQDHPEEWKQSSPGVHM
;
A
#
# COMPACT_ATOMS: atom_id res chain seq x y z
N TRP A 1 -9.82 -2.91 -5.88
CA TRP A 1 -10.95 -3.85 -5.75
C TRP A 1 -11.44 -3.88 -4.30
N VAL A 2 -12.60 -4.50 -4.06
CA VAL A 2 -13.16 -4.74 -2.72
C VAL A 2 -13.71 -6.16 -2.64
N ILE A 3 -13.41 -6.85 -1.53
CA ILE A 3 -14.06 -8.10 -1.13
C ILE A 3 -14.90 -7.77 0.11
N LYS A 4 -16.21 -7.99 0.01
CA LYS A 4 -17.16 -7.77 1.10
C LYS A 4 -17.46 -9.09 1.80
N PRO A 5 -17.83 -9.06 3.09
CA PRO A 5 -18.31 -10.24 3.80
C PRO A 5 -19.49 -10.93 3.09
N PRO A 6 -19.68 -12.25 3.28
CA PRO A 6 -20.93 -12.91 2.97
C PRO A 6 -22.10 -12.21 3.66
N ASN A 7 -23.25 -12.11 3.00
CA ASN A 7 -24.44 -11.44 3.52
C ASN A 7 -24.18 -9.97 3.94
N PHE A 8 -23.34 -9.27 3.17
CA PHE A 8 -23.00 -7.87 3.39
C PHE A 8 -24.26 -7.01 3.57
N ASN A 9 -24.26 -6.20 4.64
CA ASN A 9 -25.34 -5.28 4.98
C ASN A 9 -24.79 -3.85 4.93
N PRO A 10 -25.24 -3.00 3.99
CA PRO A 10 -24.72 -1.64 3.84
C PRO A 10 -25.02 -0.70 5.02
N GLN A 11 -25.93 -1.09 5.92
CA GLN A 11 -26.26 -0.36 7.15
C GLN A 11 -25.37 -0.75 8.35
N LYS A 12 -24.54 -1.80 8.23
CA LYS A 12 -23.54 -2.18 9.25
C LYS A 12 -22.16 -1.60 8.93
N ARG A 13 -21.38 -1.28 9.97
CA ARG A 13 -19.97 -0.86 9.85
C ARG A 13 -19.02 -2.02 10.06
N TYR A 14 -18.06 -2.16 9.16
CA TYR A 14 -17.10 -3.27 9.13
C TYR A 14 -15.66 -2.77 9.34
N PRO A 15 -14.80 -3.54 10.04
CA PRO A 15 -13.37 -3.29 10.03
C PRO A 15 -12.82 -3.51 8.62
N VAL A 16 -11.83 -2.71 8.23
CA VAL A 16 -11.25 -2.76 6.88
C VAL A 16 -9.78 -3.17 6.96
N LEU A 17 -9.38 -4.12 6.12
CA LEU A 17 -7.97 -4.44 5.89
C LEU A 17 -7.58 -4.04 4.45
N PHE A 18 -6.65 -3.09 4.33
CA PHE A 18 -6.05 -2.74 3.04
C PHE A 18 -4.92 -3.69 2.70
N TYR A 19 -4.99 -4.32 1.53
CA TYR A 19 -3.87 -4.98 0.89
C TYR A 19 -3.10 -3.99 0.02
N VAL A 20 -1.80 -3.85 0.24
CA VAL A 20 -0.92 -2.97 -0.52
C VAL A 20 0.26 -3.72 -1.10
N TYR A 21 0.59 -3.42 -2.36
CA TYR A 21 1.95 -3.56 -2.86
C TYR A 21 2.63 -2.20 -2.93
N GLY A 22 1.99 -1.21 -3.56
CA GLY A 22 2.35 0.22 -3.45
C GLY A 22 3.67 0.63 -4.11
N GLU A 23 4.53 -0.32 -4.47
CA GLU A 23 5.82 -0.07 -5.13
C GLU A 23 5.77 -0.31 -6.64
N PRO A 24 6.77 0.20 -7.40
CA PRO A 24 6.77 0.09 -8.86
C PRO A 24 6.74 -1.34 -9.40
N TRP A 25 7.22 -2.36 -8.68
CA TRP A 25 7.25 -3.71 -9.24
C TRP A 25 5.85 -4.31 -9.52
N GLY A 26 4.86 -4.04 -8.68
CA GLY A 26 3.61 -4.80 -8.64
C GLY A 26 2.36 -3.96 -8.73
N GLN A 27 1.31 -4.55 -9.29
CA GLN A 27 -0.04 -4.04 -9.30
C GLN A 27 -0.94 -4.99 -8.49
N THR A 28 -1.91 -4.46 -7.74
CA THR A 28 -2.84 -5.29 -6.98
C THR A 28 -4.26 -5.28 -7.54
N VAL A 29 -4.64 -4.27 -8.35
CA VAL A 29 -5.98 -4.17 -8.92
C VAL A 29 -6.00 -4.59 -10.39
N LEU A 30 -6.11 -5.90 -10.60
CA LEU A 30 -6.15 -6.56 -11.90
C LEU A 30 -7.39 -7.44 -12.01
N ASP A 31 -7.90 -7.62 -13.23
CA ASP A 31 -8.97 -8.58 -13.54
C ASP A 31 -8.39 -9.97 -13.80
N VAL A 32 -7.86 -10.57 -12.73
CA VAL A 32 -7.20 -11.89 -12.74
C VAL A 32 -7.46 -12.61 -11.42
N TRP A 33 -7.27 -13.93 -11.41
CA TRP A 33 -7.27 -14.70 -10.17
C TRP A 33 -6.11 -14.29 -9.26
N GLY A 34 -6.41 -13.89 -8.02
CA GLY A 34 -5.45 -13.41 -7.03
C GLY A 34 -4.75 -14.51 -6.21
N GLY A 35 -4.89 -15.77 -6.62
CA GLY A 35 -4.18 -16.93 -6.07
C GLY A 35 -4.28 -17.07 -4.54
N ARG A 36 -3.18 -17.46 -3.90
CA ARG A 36 -3.12 -17.72 -2.45
C ARG A 36 -3.56 -16.53 -1.59
N ASN A 37 -3.18 -15.31 -1.98
CA ASN A 37 -3.54 -14.12 -1.22
C ASN A 37 -5.05 -13.86 -1.26
N GLN A 38 -5.70 -14.05 -2.41
CA GLN A 38 -7.15 -13.91 -2.52
C GLN A 38 -7.90 -14.95 -1.67
N LEU A 39 -7.38 -16.17 -1.53
CA LEU A 39 -7.97 -17.17 -0.63
C LEU A 39 -7.95 -16.69 0.83
N TRP A 40 -6.82 -16.15 1.28
CA TRP A 40 -6.72 -15.58 2.62
C TRP A 40 -7.62 -14.36 2.81
N HIS A 41 -7.71 -13.47 1.81
CA HIS A 41 -8.63 -12.32 1.85
C HIS A 41 -10.10 -12.73 1.87
N THR A 42 -10.47 -13.78 1.13
CA THR A 42 -11.81 -14.34 1.16
C THR A 42 -12.15 -14.92 2.53
N MET A 43 -11.21 -15.63 3.15
CA MET A 43 -11.36 -16.13 4.52
C MET A 43 -11.58 -14.98 5.51
N LEU A 44 -10.78 -13.90 5.43
CA LEU A 44 -10.98 -12.71 6.27
C LEU A 44 -12.36 -12.06 6.04
N ALA A 45 -12.84 -12.02 4.79
CA ALA A 45 -14.17 -11.52 4.50
C ALA A 45 -15.27 -12.38 5.13
N GLN A 46 -15.11 -13.71 5.15
CA GLN A 46 -16.01 -14.61 5.87
C GLN A 46 -16.01 -14.36 7.39
N GLN A 47 -14.90 -13.87 7.94
CA GLN A 47 -14.80 -13.44 9.35
C GLN A 47 -15.33 -12.01 9.59
N GLY A 48 -15.95 -11.37 8.61
CA GLY A 48 -16.59 -10.06 8.76
C GLY A 48 -15.69 -8.86 8.48
N TYR A 49 -14.53 -9.04 7.84
CA TYR A 49 -13.70 -7.93 7.38
C TYR A 49 -14.10 -7.49 5.97
N VAL A 50 -14.01 -6.19 5.71
CA VAL A 50 -13.96 -5.69 4.34
C VAL A 50 -12.49 -5.65 3.92
N VAL A 51 -12.13 -6.36 2.86
CA VAL A 51 -10.75 -6.35 2.34
C VAL A 51 -10.71 -5.53 1.06
N MET A 52 -9.75 -4.62 0.96
CA MET A 52 -9.69 -3.67 -0.15
C MET A 52 -8.27 -3.48 -0.66
N SER A 53 -8.17 -3.09 -1.93
CA SER A 53 -6.89 -2.64 -2.51
C SER A 53 -7.12 -1.54 -3.54
N VAL A 54 -6.12 -0.67 -3.66
CA VAL A 54 -6.06 0.43 -4.63
C VAL A 54 -4.65 0.49 -5.19
N ASP A 55 -4.53 0.77 -6.48
CA ASP A 55 -3.23 1.06 -7.08
C ASP A 55 -2.90 2.54 -6.93
N SER A 56 -1.80 2.84 -6.25
CA SER A 56 -1.24 4.19 -6.18
C SER A 56 -0.45 4.53 -7.44
N ARG A 57 -0.13 5.82 -7.61
CA ARG A 57 0.68 6.33 -8.72
C ARG A 57 1.96 5.53 -8.89
N GLY A 58 2.36 5.34 -10.14
CA GLY A 58 3.63 4.69 -10.45
C GLY A 58 3.65 3.17 -10.33
N THR A 59 2.51 2.49 -10.11
CA THR A 59 2.34 1.03 -10.32
C THR A 59 2.37 0.65 -11.82
N PRO A 60 2.50 -0.64 -12.20
CA PRO A 60 2.47 -1.09 -13.60
C PRO A 60 1.11 -0.98 -14.30
N ALA A 61 0.09 -0.38 -13.65
CA ALA A 61 -1.20 -0.14 -14.26
C ALA A 61 -1.07 0.52 -15.66
N PRO A 62 -1.91 0.15 -16.65
CA PRO A 62 -1.83 0.63 -18.03
C PRO A 62 -2.32 2.08 -18.17
N ARG A 63 -1.63 3.02 -17.51
CA ARG A 63 -1.94 4.45 -17.42
C ARG A 63 -0.86 5.33 -18.06
N GLY A 64 0.05 4.71 -18.80
CA GLY A 64 1.08 5.37 -19.60
C GLY A 64 2.32 5.82 -18.84
N ARG A 65 3.26 6.39 -19.59
CA ARG A 65 4.60 6.79 -19.11
C ARG A 65 4.56 7.81 -17.98
N ALA A 66 3.68 8.80 -18.07
CA ALA A 66 3.56 9.85 -17.05
C ALA A 66 3.16 9.28 -15.69
N TRP A 67 2.20 8.34 -15.68
CA TRP A 67 1.85 7.58 -14.48
C TRP A 67 3.06 6.83 -13.93
N ARG A 68 3.74 6.06 -14.78
CA ARG A 68 4.84 5.19 -14.36
C ARG A 68 6.03 5.94 -13.78
N LYS A 69 6.34 7.12 -14.32
CA LYS A 69 7.47 7.96 -13.90
C LYS A 69 7.15 8.94 -12.77
N SER A 70 5.88 9.09 -12.39
CA SER A 70 5.47 10.08 -11.37
C SER A 70 6.08 9.84 -9.98
N ILE A 71 6.59 8.65 -9.72
CA ILE A 71 7.22 8.24 -8.47
C ILE A 71 8.75 8.21 -8.52
N TYR A 72 9.37 8.58 -9.65
CA TYR A 72 10.83 8.64 -9.75
C TYR A 72 11.38 9.55 -8.64
N ARG A 73 12.35 9.05 -7.88
CA ARG A 73 12.94 9.66 -6.67
C ARG A 73 11.98 9.90 -5.51
N LYS A 74 10.77 9.34 -5.57
CA LYS A 74 9.67 9.60 -4.63
C LYS A 74 8.90 8.33 -4.26
N VAL A 75 9.52 7.16 -4.44
CA VAL A 75 8.96 5.86 -4.04
C VAL A 75 8.71 5.89 -2.54
N GLY A 76 7.57 5.35 -2.10
CA GLY A 76 7.18 5.41 -0.68
C GLY A 76 6.57 6.75 -0.26
N ILE A 77 6.98 7.89 -0.86
CA ILE A 77 6.41 9.22 -0.55
C ILE A 77 5.07 9.41 -1.27
N VAL A 78 5.08 9.37 -2.60
CA VAL A 78 3.88 9.57 -3.42
C VAL A 78 2.88 8.44 -3.20
N ASN A 79 3.38 7.21 -3.11
CA ASN A 79 2.56 6.01 -2.92
C ASN A 79 1.80 6.03 -1.61
N SER A 80 2.48 6.31 -0.49
CA SER A 80 1.83 6.39 0.83
C SER A 80 0.81 7.52 0.89
N THR A 81 1.08 8.66 0.24
CA THR A 81 0.13 9.78 0.13
C THR A 81 -1.16 9.36 -0.59
N ASP A 82 -1.04 8.65 -1.72
CA ASP A 82 -2.19 8.15 -2.47
C ASP A 82 -3.01 7.14 -1.65
N HIS A 83 -2.34 6.23 -0.95
CA HIS A 83 -3.01 5.27 -0.07
C HIS A 83 -3.70 5.95 1.12
N ALA A 84 -3.06 6.93 1.76
CA ALA A 84 -3.66 7.68 2.85
C ALA A 84 -4.90 8.46 2.39
N ASN A 85 -4.83 9.09 1.22
CA ASN A 85 -5.98 9.79 0.63
C ASN A 85 -7.11 8.83 0.26
N ALA A 86 -6.80 7.65 -0.29
CA ALA A 86 -7.79 6.62 -0.58
C ALA A 86 -8.49 6.15 0.71
N VAL A 87 -7.75 5.90 1.78
CA VAL A 87 -8.32 5.52 3.07
C VAL A 87 -9.20 6.64 3.63
N ARG A 88 -8.74 7.90 3.62
CA ARG A 88 -9.53 9.06 4.08
C ARG A 88 -10.84 9.21 3.30
N ALA A 89 -10.83 8.93 2.00
CA ALA A 89 -12.05 8.90 1.20
C ALA A 89 -12.98 7.74 1.61
N ILE A 90 -12.43 6.55 1.81
CA ILE A 90 -13.17 5.33 2.17
C ILE A 90 -13.74 5.39 3.60
N LYS A 91 -13.08 6.09 4.54
CA LYS A 91 -13.59 6.33 5.90
C LYS A 91 -14.96 7.03 5.92
N LYS A 92 -15.35 7.69 4.81
CA LYS A 92 -16.65 8.37 4.66
C LYS A 92 -17.76 7.43 4.18
N TRP A 93 -17.44 6.19 3.81
CA TRP A 93 -18.43 5.23 3.31
C TRP A 93 -19.28 4.69 4.47
N PRO A 94 -20.60 4.50 4.27
CA PRO A 94 -21.53 4.22 5.37
C PRO A 94 -21.26 2.91 6.10
N TYR A 95 -20.65 1.95 5.39
CA TYR A 95 -20.35 0.61 5.90
C TYR A 95 -18.91 0.43 6.41
N VAL A 96 -18.10 1.49 6.40
CA VAL A 96 -16.72 1.43 6.88
C VAL A 96 -16.68 1.88 8.33
N ASP A 97 -16.00 1.11 9.18
CA ASP A 97 -15.66 1.56 10.52
C ASP A 97 -14.36 2.39 10.49
N PRO A 98 -14.43 3.72 10.67
CA PRO A 98 -13.27 4.60 10.52
C PRO A 98 -12.19 4.38 11.60
N ASN A 99 -12.53 3.68 12.70
CA ASN A 99 -11.66 3.42 13.84
C ASN A 99 -11.01 2.03 13.79
N ARG A 100 -11.30 1.22 12.75
CA ARG A 100 -10.76 -0.13 12.59
C ARG A 100 -10.24 -0.33 11.16
N ILE A 101 -9.19 0.43 10.83
CA ILE A 101 -8.52 0.36 9.53
C ILE A 101 -7.11 -0.21 9.70
N GLY A 102 -6.88 -1.40 9.15
CA GLY A 102 -5.55 -2.01 9.04
C GLY A 102 -4.99 -1.93 7.63
N ILE A 103 -3.67 -2.09 7.50
CA ILE A 103 -2.97 -2.23 6.23
C ILE A 103 -1.93 -3.35 6.29
N TRP A 104 -1.76 -4.10 5.20
CA TRP A 104 -0.77 -5.17 5.12
C TRP A 104 -0.17 -5.33 3.73
N GLY A 105 1.07 -5.83 3.69
CA GLY A 105 1.74 -6.18 2.44
C GLY A 105 3.04 -6.98 2.65
N TRP A 106 3.54 -7.55 1.55
CA TRP A 106 4.76 -8.36 1.50
C TRP A 106 5.78 -7.74 0.55
N SER A 107 7.07 -7.79 0.86
CA SER A 107 8.16 -7.25 0.04
C SER A 107 7.98 -5.73 -0.12
N GLY A 108 7.87 -5.19 -1.34
CA GLY A 108 7.52 -3.78 -1.57
C GLY A 108 6.20 -3.37 -0.89
N GLY A 109 5.27 -4.31 -0.70
CA GLY A 109 4.08 -4.11 0.12
C GLY A 109 4.37 -3.95 1.61
N GLY A 110 5.39 -4.63 2.13
CA GLY A 110 5.88 -4.45 3.49
C GLY A 110 6.50 -3.06 3.66
N SER A 111 7.38 -2.65 2.75
CA SER A 111 7.95 -1.29 2.71
C SER A 111 6.86 -0.22 2.61
N SER A 112 5.84 -0.45 1.77
CA SER A 112 4.67 0.44 1.65
C SER A 112 3.83 0.47 2.92
N THR A 113 3.69 -0.65 3.62
CA THR A 113 3.02 -0.73 4.92
C THR A 113 3.74 0.11 5.97
N LEU A 114 5.07 0.01 6.06
CA LEU A 114 5.88 0.84 6.95
C LEU A 114 5.76 2.33 6.60
N ASN A 115 5.90 2.70 5.32
CA ASN A 115 5.72 4.08 4.86
C ASN A 115 4.32 4.60 5.20
N ALA A 116 3.28 3.78 5.09
CA ALA A 116 1.91 4.18 5.40
C ALA A 116 1.73 4.49 6.90
N ILE A 117 2.17 3.58 7.80
CA ILE A 117 1.94 3.75 9.24
C ILE A 117 2.83 4.81 9.87
N PHE A 118 4.08 4.97 9.41
CA PHE A 118 4.99 5.98 9.97
C PHE A 118 4.70 7.39 9.47
N ARG A 119 4.30 7.54 8.20
CA ARG A 119 3.99 8.87 7.64
C ARG A 119 2.57 9.33 7.96
N TYR A 120 1.64 8.39 8.17
CA TYR A 120 0.22 8.67 8.39
C TYR A 120 -0.35 7.88 9.57
N PRO A 121 0.19 8.06 10.79
CA PRO A 121 -0.25 7.32 11.98
C PRO A 121 -1.71 7.63 12.38
N ASP A 122 -2.27 8.76 11.92
CA ASP A 122 -3.68 9.13 12.09
C ASP A 122 -4.65 8.32 11.21
N VAL A 123 -4.12 7.66 10.17
CA VAL A 123 -4.92 6.98 9.16
C VAL A 123 -5.17 5.51 9.51
N TYR A 124 -4.16 4.83 10.03
CA TYR A 124 -4.14 3.37 10.22
C TYR A 124 -4.03 2.99 11.70
N ASN A 125 -4.81 2.00 12.13
CA ASN A 125 -4.76 1.47 13.49
C ASN A 125 -3.72 0.34 13.65
N VAL A 126 -3.48 -0.43 12.60
CA VAL A 126 -2.56 -1.57 12.59
C VAL A 126 -1.86 -1.68 11.22
N GLY A 127 -0.56 -1.95 11.23
CA GLY A 127 0.22 -2.30 10.05
C GLY A 127 0.83 -3.70 10.17
N MET A 128 0.68 -4.54 9.15
CA MET A 128 1.33 -5.85 9.04
C MET A 128 2.34 -5.84 7.90
N SER A 129 3.61 -5.59 8.23
CA SER A 129 4.71 -5.51 7.28
C SER A 129 5.50 -6.82 7.22
N VAL A 130 5.55 -7.45 6.04
CA VAL A 130 6.27 -8.72 5.83
C VAL A 130 7.41 -8.54 4.83
N ALA A 131 8.62 -8.96 5.23
CA ALA A 131 9.84 -8.86 4.43
C ALA A 131 10.07 -7.47 3.76
N PRO A 132 9.99 -6.35 4.53
CA PRO A 132 10.18 -5.02 3.97
C PRO A 132 11.64 -4.74 3.60
N VAL A 133 11.85 -3.71 2.77
CA VAL A 133 13.11 -2.99 2.68
C VAL A 133 12.98 -1.73 3.54
N PRO A 134 13.44 -1.74 4.81
CA PRO A 134 13.30 -0.58 5.70
C PRO A 134 14.25 0.56 5.34
N ASP A 135 15.34 0.26 4.64
CA ASP A 135 16.32 1.24 4.15
C ASP A 135 16.77 0.83 2.75
N LEU A 136 16.60 1.73 1.79
CA LEU A 136 16.89 1.44 0.38
C LEU A 136 18.37 1.12 0.15
N ARG A 137 19.28 1.60 1.02
CA ARG A 137 20.73 1.38 0.92
C ARG A 137 21.14 -0.08 1.11
N TYR A 138 20.27 -0.90 1.68
CA TYR A 138 20.52 -2.33 1.91
C TYR A 138 19.91 -3.25 0.86
N TYR A 139 19.47 -2.68 -0.27
CA TYR A 139 18.91 -3.45 -1.39
C TYR A 139 19.75 -3.29 -2.66
N ASP A 140 19.45 -4.06 -3.70
CA ASP A 140 20.26 -4.06 -4.91
C ASP A 140 20.21 -2.73 -5.69
N THR A 141 21.30 -2.44 -6.39
CA THR A 141 21.46 -1.22 -7.19
C THR A 141 20.49 -1.15 -8.36
N ILE A 142 20.23 -2.27 -9.04
CA ILE A 142 19.41 -2.33 -10.26
C ILE A 142 17.99 -1.83 -10.00
N TYR A 143 17.39 -2.24 -8.88
CA TYR A 143 16.06 -1.79 -8.50
C TYR A 143 16.11 -0.37 -7.95
N GLN A 144 16.98 -0.09 -6.97
CA GLN A 144 16.92 1.18 -6.25
C GLN A 144 17.35 2.36 -7.11
N GLU A 145 18.43 2.25 -7.88
CA GLU A 145 18.91 3.36 -8.71
C GLU A 145 17.96 3.63 -9.89
N ARG A 146 17.28 2.60 -10.42
CA ARG A 146 16.28 2.75 -11.48
C ARG A 146 15.11 3.65 -11.07
N TYR A 147 14.67 3.56 -9.81
CA TYR A 147 13.51 4.30 -9.33
C TYR A 147 13.87 5.49 -8.43
N GLY A 148 15.04 5.47 -7.79
CA GLY A 148 15.52 6.47 -6.83
C GLY A 148 16.68 7.34 -7.34
N GLY A 149 17.29 7.03 -8.48
CA GLY A 149 18.55 7.64 -8.91
C GLY A 149 19.72 7.25 -8.01
N LEU A 150 20.90 7.82 -8.24
CA LEU A 150 22.11 7.46 -7.50
C LEU A 150 22.08 8.04 -6.07
N PRO A 151 22.46 7.25 -5.04
CA PRO A 151 22.39 7.68 -3.65
C PRO A 151 23.32 8.86 -3.33
N GLN A 152 24.47 8.96 -4.00
CA GLN A 152 25.39 10.10 -3.86
C GLN A 152 24.81 11.42 -4.40
N ASP A 153 23.99 11.36 -5.44
CA ASP A 153 23.41 12.55 -6.06
C ASP A 153 22.14 13.00 -5.33
N HIS A 154 21.44 12.05 -4.70
CA HIS A 154 20.10 12.23 -4.12
C HIS A 154 19.96 11.67 -2.69
N PRO A 155 20.87 11.99 -1.76
CA PRO A 155 20.90 11.35 -0.43
C PRO A 155 19.64 11.61 0.39
N GLU A 156 19.05 12.81 0.31
CA GLU A 156 17.83 13.13 1.05
C GLU A 156 16.63 12.36 0.52
N GLU A 157 16.54 12.10 -0.78
CA GLU A 157 15.41 11.37 -1.35
C GLU A 157 15.48 9.88 -1.03
N TRP A 158 16.69 9.31 -0.97
CA TRP A 158 16.92 7.96 -0.47
C TRP A 158 16.53 7.83 1.00
N LYS A 159 16.91 8.83 1.82
CA LYS A 159 16.50 8.92 3.22
C LYS A 159 14.98 8.98 3.32
N GLN A 160 14.32 9.92 2.62
CA GLN A 160 12.87 10.05 2.66
C GLN A 160 12.16 8.79 2.17
N SER A 161 12.65 8.13 1.12
CA SER A 161 12.00 6.93 0.58
C SER A 161 12.18 5.70 1.46
N SER A 162 13.16 5.70 2.38
CA SER A 162 13.41 4.63 3.34
C SER A 162 12.41 4.69 4.51
N PRO A 163 11.55 3.67 4.73
CA PRO A 163 10.57 3.72 5.80
C PRO A 163 11.19 3.84 7.20
N GLY A 164 12.33 3.20 7.43
CA GLY A 164 12.95 3.08 8.76
C GLY A 164 13.44 4.39 9.38
N VAL A 165 13.54 5.47 8.60
CA VAL A 165 13.97 6.78 9.14
C VAL A 165 12.80 7.61 9.72
N HIS A 166 11.56 7.12 9.56
CA HIS A 166 10.34 7.79 10.05
C HIS A 166 9.78 7.12 11.31
N MET A 167 10.52 6.17 11.90
CA MET A 167 10.17 5.51 13.17
C MET A 167 10.18 6.48 14.36
#